data_AF-A0AAV3RTQ6-F1
#
_entry.id   AF-A0AAV3RTQ6-F1
#
_cell.length_a   1.000
_cell.length_b   1.000
_cell.length_c   1.000
_cell.angle_alpha   90.00
_cell.angle_beta   90.00
_cell.angle_gamma   90.00
#
_symmetry.space_group_name_H-M   'P 1'
#
loop_
_entity.id
_entity.type
_entity.pdbx_description
1 polymer ?
#
loop_
_entity_poly.entity_id
_entity_poly.type
_entity_poly.pdbx_seq_one_letter_code
_entity_poly.pdbx_strand_id
1 'polypeptide(L)'
;MDNLTPFGLIPDAKRAGSKTADIMGIMIDADEIKQVKYGQNNVQHFTFVDSDKIPICVTLWDEMITFEGHALLEAARNNSVIVAKRLAINHMIRSLSLQRTLHLSPSMRQ
;
A
#
# COMPACT_ATOMS: atom_id res chain seq x y z
N MET A 1 -22.09 -5.69 2.94
CA MET A 1 -21.23 -4.60 2.44
C MET A 1 -19.99 -4.61 3.32
N ASP A 2 -18.82 -4.83 2.73
CA ASP A 2 -17.56 -4.81 3.47
C ASP A 2 -17.31 -3.39 4.01
N ASN A 3 -16.88 -3.30 5.27
CA ASN A 3 -16.54 -2.04 5.95
C ASN A 3 -15.23 -1.46 5.36
N LEU A 4 -15.34 -0.77 4.23
CA LEU A 4 -14.24 0.03 3.67
C LEU A 4 -14.10 1.31 4.51
N THR A 5 -12.88 1.65 4.91
CA THR A 5 -12.63 2.85 5.72
C THR A 5 -12.27 4.01 4.78
N PRO A 6 -13.09 5.08 4.70
CA PRO A 6 -12.71 6.30 3.99
C PRO A 6 -11.39 6.87 4.54
N PHE A 7 -10.49 7.31 3.68
CA PHE A 7 -9.16 7.76 4.11
C PHE A 7 -9.23 8.96 5.06
N GLY A 8 -10.19 9.87 4.85
CA GLY A 8 -10.46 11.00 5.75
C GLY A 8 -10.85 10.59 7.18
N LEU A 9 -11.16 9.31 7.41
CA LEU A 9 -11.47 8.74 8.72
C LEU A 9 -10.32 7.90 9.31
N ILE A 10 -9.17 7.80 8.63
CA ILE A 10 -7.98 7.15 9.20
C ILE A 10 -7.43 8.05 10.31
N PRO A 11 -7.52 7.65 11.59
CA PRO A 11 -7.12 8.51 12.70
C PRO A 11 -5.61 8.74 12.70
N ASP A 12 -5.16 9.91 13.17
CA ASP A 12 -3.76 10.15 13.55
C ASP A 12 -3.33 9.08 14.59
N ALA A 13 -2.51 8.12 14.19
CA ALA A 13 -2.18 6.95 15.01
C ALA A 13 -1.12 7.20 16.09
N LYS A 14 -1.18 8.34 16.79
CA LYS A 14 -0.43 8.51 18.05
C LYS A 14 -0.92 7.60 19.18
N ARG A 15 -1.98 6.81 18.97
CA ARG A 15 -2.50 5.82 19.93
C ARG A 15 -2.87 4.49 19.24
N ALA A 16 -2.18 3.41 19.65
CA ALA A 16 -2.39 1.98 19.36
C ALA A 16 -1.76 1.44 18.06
N GLY A 17 -1.06 0.30 18.20
CA GLY A 17 -0.17 -0.33 17.21
C GLY A 17 -0.82 -0.82 15.92
N SER A 18 0.03 -1.13 14.94
CA SER A 18 -0.23 -1.72 13.61
C SER A 18 -1.70 -1.73 13.18
N LYS A 19 -2.22 -0.57 12.76
CA LYS A 19 -3.54 -0.48 12.15
C LYS A 19 -3.40 -0.75 10.66
N THR A 20 -4.18 -1.70 10.16
CA THR A 20 -4.34 -1.92 8.73
C THR A 20 -5.57 -1.17 8.22
N ALA A 21 -5.59 -0.84 6.94
CA ALA A 21 -6.71 -0.22 6.25
C ALA A 21 -7.02 -0.94 4.93
N ASP A 22 -8.30 -0.95 4.58
CA ASP A 22 -8.77 -1.32 3.24
C ASP A 22 -9.11 -0.04 2.49
N ILE A 23 -8.61 0.11 1.27
CA ILE A 23 -8.87 1.26 0.40
C ILE A 23 -9.47 0.83 -0.93
N MET A 24 -10.15 1.77 -1.58
CA MET A 24 -10.66 1.63 -2.93
C MET A 24 -10.45 2.95 -3.68
N GLY A 25 -9.95 2.87 -4.91
CA GLY A 25 -9.71 4.05 -5.72
C GLY A 25 -9.17 3.71 -7.10
N ILE A 26 -8.97 4.75 -7.91
CA ILE A 26 -8.33 4.63 -9.23
C ILE A 26 -6.87 5.03 -9.07
N MET A 27 -5.94 4.23 -9.58
CA MET A 27 -4.53 4.61 -9.63
C MET A 27 -4.33 5.66 -10.73
N ILE A 28 -3.79 6.81 -10.36
CA ILE A 28 -3.59 7.94 -11.27
C ILE A 28 -2.12 8.18 -11.62
N ASP A 29 -1.19 7.68 -10.80
CA ASP A 29 0.24 7.90 -11.00
C ASP A 29 1.09 6.84 -10.28
N ALA A 30 2.34 6.69 -10.72
CA ALA A 30 3.35 5.87 -10.08
C ALA A 30 4.75 6.49 -10.25
N ASP A 31 5.47 6.58 -9.14
CA ASP A 31 6.87 7.01 -9.11
C ASP A 31 7.78 5.98 -9.78
N GLU A 32 8.99 6.42 -10.18
CA GLU A 32 10.08 5.51 -10.50
C GLU A 32 10.49 4.65 -9.28
N ILE A 33 10.99 3.45 -9.56
CA ILE A 33 11.54 2.57 -8.52
C ILE A 33 12.81 3.22 -7.95
N LYS A 34 12.86 3.40 -6.64
CA LYS A 34 13.99 3.95 -5.91
C LYS A 34 14.61 2.87 -5.02
N GLN A 35 15.93 2.84 -4.94
CA GLN A 35 16.62 1.99 -3.98
C GLN A 35 16.88 2.76 -2.68
N VAL A 36 16.45 2.22 -1.54
CA VAL A 36 16.66 2.84 -0.23
C VAL A 36 18.05 2.47 0.29
N LYS A 37 18.88 3.49 0.55
CA LYS A 37 20.30 3.35 0.94
C LYS A 37 20.53 2.49 2.19
N TYR A 38 19.59 2.51 3.13
CA TYR A 38 19.63 1.70 4.34
C TYR A 38 18.69 0.51 4.18
N GLY A 39 19.24 -0.65 3.83
CA GLY A 39 18.50 -1.92 3.69
C GLY A 39 18.59 -2.57 2.31
N GLN A 40 19.07 -1.85 1.28
CA GLN A 40 19.09 -2.30 -0.13
C GLN A 40 17.72 -2.67 -0.71
N ASN A 41 16.64 -2.27 -0.06
CA ASN A 41 15.30 -2.54 -0.55
C ASN A 41 14.93 -1.58 -1.67
N ASN A 42 14.19 -2.09 -2.64
CA ASN A 42 13.54 -1.28 -3.66
C ASN A 42 12.19 -0.80 -3.15
N VAL A 43 11.84 0.45 -3.47
CA VAL A 43 10.56 1.05 -3.12
C VAL A 43 9.95 1.72 -4.34
N GLN A 44 8.63 1.59 -4.49
CA GLN A 44 7.85 2.33 -5.49
C GLN A 44 6.58 2.86 -4.86
N HIS A 45 6.24 4.11 -5.17
CA HIS A 45 5.04 4.78 -4.68
C HIS A 45 4.00 4.85 -5.80
N PHE A 46 2.74 4.61 -5.44
CA PHE A 46 1.58 4.63 -6.32
C PHE A 46 0.55 5.57 -5.74
N THR A 47 0.04 6.49 -6.55
CA THR A 47 -1.00 7.44 -6.12
C THR A 47 -2.35 6.98 -6.60
N PHE A 48 -3.27 6.79 -5.66
CA PHE A 48 -4.67 6.49 -5.89
C PHE A 48 -5.51 7.71 -5.58
N VAL A 49 -6.68 7.81 -6.20
CA VAL A 49 -7.70 8.80 -5.85
C VAL A 49 -8.99 8.05 -5.51
N ASP A 50 -9.57 8.38 -4.36
CA ASP A 50 -10.85 7.83 -3.91
C ASP A 50 -12.05 8.61 -4.50
N SER A 51 -13.27 8.21 -4.11
CA SER A 51 -14.51 8.87 -4.55
C SER A 51 -14.62 10.33 -4.11
N ASP A 52 -13.94 10.71 -3.02
CA ASP A 52 -13.95 12.06 -2.46
C ASP A 52 -12.83 12.93 -3.05
N LYS A 53 -12.13 12.43 -4.08
CA LYS A 53 -10.99 13.05 -4.76
C LYS A 53 -9.79 13.25 -3.84
N ILE A 54 -9.66 12.44 -2.80
CA ILE A 54 -8.54 12.48 -1.87
C ILE A 54 -7.42 11.58 -2.43
N PRO A 55 -6.20 12.12 -2.63
CA PRO A 55 -5.07 11.31 -3.05
C PRO A 55 -4.56 10.43 -1.92
N ILE A 56 -4.30 9.15 -2.22
CA ILE A 56 -3.79 8.13 -1.30
C ILE A 56 -2.51 7.56 -1.89
N CYS A 57 -1.39 7.69 -1.15
CA CYS A 57 -0.13 7.09 -1.54
C CYS A 57 -0.02 5.66 -1.00
N VAL A 58 0.15 4.68 -1.88
CA VAL A 58 0.46 3.29 -1.55
C VAL A 58 1.90 2.99 -1.92
N THR A 59 2.63 2.37 -1.01
CA THR A 59 4.04 2.03 -1.17
C THR A 59 4.20 0.52 -1.29
N LEU A 60 4.85 0.07 -2.37
CA LEU A 60 5.29 -1.31 -2.55
C LEU A 60 6.79 -1.41 -2.28
N TRP A 61 7.18 -2.56 -1.74
CA TRP A 61 8.57 -2.87 -1.39
C TRP A 61 9.02 -4.15 -2.10
N ASP A 62 10.26 -4.15 -2.58
CA ASP A 62 10.97 -5.31 -3.09
C ASP A 62 10.14 -6.13 -4.09
N GLU A 63 9.95 -7.42 -3.80
CA GLU A 63 9.25 -8.37 -4.66
C GLU A 63 7.80 -7.96 -4.97
N MET A 64 7.14 -7.19 -4.09
CA MET A 64 5.78 -6.71 -4.33
C MET A 64 5.72 -5.75 -5.51
N ILE A 65 6.80 -5.02 -5.79
CA ILE A 65 6.88 -4.14 -6.96
C ILE A 65 6.74 -4.95 -8.24
N THR A 66 7.41 -6.09 -8.31
CA THR A 66 7.35 -6.98 -9.48
C THR A 66 6.01 -7.71 -9.56
N PHE A 67 5.49 -8.20 -8.42
CA PHE A 67 4.27 -9.00 -8.43
C PHE A 67 2.99 -8.18 -8.62
N GLU A 68 2.84 -7.11 -7.86
CA GLU A 68 1.61 -6.30 -7.85
C GLU A 68 1.78 -5.01 -8.66
N GLY A 69 2.97 -4.42 -8.67
CA GLY A 69 3.22 -3.13 -9.32
C GLY A 69 2.93 -3.14 -10.82
N HIS A 70 3.28 -4.22 -11.53
CA HIS A 70 2.94 -4.36 -12.95
C HIS A 70 1.43 -4.38 -13.20
N ALA A 71 0.67 -5.11 -12.38
CA ALA A 71 -0.78 -5.17 -12.49
C ALA A 71 -1.43 -3.80 -12.17
N LEU A 72 -0.89 -3.06 -11.21
CA LEU A 72 -1.34 -1.70 -10.90
C LEU A 72 -1.12 -0.73 -12.06
N LEU A 73 0.08 -0.77 -12.68
CA LEU A 73 0.40 0.07 -13.84
C LEU A 73 -0.52 -0.23 -15.04
N GLU A 74 -0.84 -1.50 -15.27
CA GLU A 74 -1.78 -1.89 -16.32
C GLU A 74 -3.21 -1.43 -16.00
N ALA A 75 -3.64 -1.59 -14.75
CA ALA A 75 -4.95 -1.15 -14.28
C ALA A 75 -5.15 0.37 -14.46
N ALA A 76 -4.12 1.18 -14.26
CA ALA A 76 -4.19 2.62 -14.48
C ALA A 76 -4.42 3.01 -15.94
N ARG A 77 -3.80 2.31 -16.90
CA ARG A 77 -4.02 2.55 -18.34
C ARG A 77 -5.47 2.30 -18.75
N ASN A 78 -6.15 1.42 -18.03
CA ASN A 78 -7.53 1.03 -18.28
C ASN A 78 -8.54 1.77 -17.40
N ASN A 79 -8.10 2.74 -16.56
CA ASN A 79 -8.93 3.43 -15.57
C ASN A 79 -9.69 2.47 -14.62
N SER A 80 -9.06 1.34 -14.29
CA SER A 80 -9.66 0.33 -13.42
C SER A 80 -9.76 0.83 -11.98
N VAL A 81 -10.86 0.49 -11.32
CA VAL A 81 -10.99 0.66 -9.86
C VAL A 81 -10.26 -0.48 -9.16
N ILE A 82 -9.40 -0.13 -8.22
CA ILE A 82 -8.57 -1.06 -7.47
C ILE A 82 -9.05 -1.07 -6.02
N VAL A 83 -9.18 -2.27 -5.46
CA VAL A 83 -9.47 -2.49 -4.04
C VAL A 83 -8.25 -3.13 -3.41
N ALA A 84 -7.60 -2.42 -2.48
CA ALA A 84 -6.44 -2.92 -1.78
C ALA A 84 -6.80 -3.14 -0.30
N LYS A 85 -6.62 -4.38 0.18
CA LYS A 85 -7.02 -4.79 1.54
C LYS A 85 -5.81 -5.03 2.45
N ARG A 86 -6.00 -4.80 3.74
CA ARG A 86 -5.02 -5.03 4.82
C ARG A 86 -3.70 -4.28 4.62
N LEU A 87 -3.79 -3.04 4.12
CA LEU A 87 -2.64 -2.16 3.98
C LEU A 87 -2.15 -1.71 5.35
N ALA A 88 -0.88 -1.88 5.65
CA ALA A 88 -0.27 -1.32 6.84
C ALA A 88 -0.20 0.21 6.71
N ILE A 89 -0.77 0.93 7.67
CA ILE A 89 -0.74 2.40 7.66
C ILE A 89 0.63 2.89 8.14
N ASN A 90 1.34 3.68 7.31
CA ASN A 90 2.63 4.28 7.65
C ASN A 90 2.53 5.80 7.79
N HIS A 91 2.50 6.26 9.04
CA HIS A 91 2.32 7.67 9.37
C HIS A 91 3.60 8.52 9.24
N MET A 92 4.80 7.93 9.13
CA MET A 92 6.05 8.71 8.99
C MET A 92 6.15 9.43 7.65
N ILE A 93 5.57 8.86 6.60
CA ILE A 93 5.56 9.41 5.24
C ILE A 93 4.14 9.68 4.73
N ARG A 94 3.13 9.63 5.61
CA ARG A 94 1.70 9.72 5.28
C ARG A 94 1.32 8.79 4.11
N SER A 95 1.81 7.56 4.12
CA SER A 95 1.54 6.57 3.08
C SER A 95 0.95 5.29 3.66
N LEU A 96 0.26 4.52 2.83
CA LEU A 96 -0.12 3.15 3.11
C LEU A 96 0.90 2.22 2.48
N SER A 97 1.16 1.07 3.09
CA SER A 97 2.10 0.09 2.55
C SER A 97 1.50 -1.30 2.53
N LEU A 98 1.71 -2.04 1.45
CA LEU A 98 1.41 -3.47 1.42
C LEU A 98 2.52 -4.18 2.20
N GLN A 99 2.17 -4.80 3.33
CA GLN A 99 3.07 -5.68 4.07
C GLN A 99 2.55 -7.11 3.97
N ARG A 100 3.38 -8.01 3.42
CA ARG A 100 3.13 -9.44 3.49
C ARG A 100 3.79 -9.97 4.76
N THR A 101 3.00 -10.30 5.77
CA THR A 101 3.53 -11.02 6.94
C THR A 101 3.77 -12.47 6.55
N LEU A 102 5.02 -12.85 6.29
CA LEU A 102 5.40 -14.27 6.20
C LEU A 102 5.34 -14.86 7.61
N HIS A 103 4.29 -15.64 7.89
CA HIS A 103 4.27 -16.50 9.07
C HIS A 103 5.20 -17.68 8.80
N LEU A 104 6.46 -17.57 9.22
CA LEU A 104 7.34 -18.74 9.33
C LEU A 104 6.82 -19.59 10.49
N SER A 105 6.40 -20.82 10.20
CA SER A 105 6.00 -21.78 11.23
C SER A 105 7.19 -22.07 12.16
N PRO A 106 6.97 -22.25 13.48
CA PRO A 106 8.04 -22.56 14.43
C PRO A 106 8.85 -23.82 14.10
N SER A 107 8.33 -24.68 13.22
CA SER A 107 8.95 -25.93 12.79
C SER A 107 10.18 -25.79 11.88
N MET A 108 10.55 -24.57 11.46
CA MET A 108 11.68 -24.35 10.54
C MET A 108 12.90 -23.67 11.20
N ARG A 109 12.97 -23.65 12.53
CA ARG A 109 14.21 -23.34 13.26
C ARG A 109 14.87 -24.66 13.67
N GLN A 110 15.67 -25.22 12.77
CA GLN A 110 16.75 -26.16 13.11
C GLN A 110 18.08 -25.46 12.93
#